data_AF-A0A6Y4WCL0-F1
#
_entry.id   AF-A0A6Y4WCL0-F1
#
_cell.length_a   1.000
_cell.length_b   1.000
_cell.length_c   1.000
_cell.angle_alpha   90.00
_cell.angle_beta   90.00
_cell.angle_gamma   90.00
#
_symmetry.space_group_name_H-M   'P 1'
#
loop_
_entity.id
_entity.type
_entity.pdbx_description
1 polymer ?
#
loop_
_entity_poly.entity_id
_entity_poly.type
_entity_poly.pdbx_seq_one_letter_code
_entity_poly.pdbx_strand_id
1 'polypeptide(L)'
;MKRYISLSILSVLIVFFIAAGLFYKPSTHYPFKCYGFIEYNLVLDNKEVQLNLSQDIRLYDDKTGEISFSGRVMYDNRNTVFNRKIMLTNTSRLDEDTLKFTIKKTVKSLSDNTPDDVYNLLMDEYVASQHTIQIDLIEIVSGLWVIGSPTSFIMICQAY
;
A
#
# COMPACT_ATOMS: atom_id res chain seq x y z
N MET A 1 -16.33 -31.52 45.87
CA MET A 1 -15.89 -32.02 44.55
C MET A 1 -16.43 -31.20 43.38
N LYS A 2 -17.75 -31.08 43.17
CA LYS A 2 -18.35 -30.26 42.09
C LYS A 2 -17.89 -28.78 42.07
N ARG A 3 -17.75 -28.16 43.24
CA ARG A 3 -17.27 -26.76 43.40
C ARG A 3 -15.82 -26.53 42.96
N TYR A 4 -14.93 -27.51 43.17
CA TYR A 4 -13.54 -27.42 42.76
C TYR A 4 -13.39 -27.59 41.24
N ILE A 5 -14.19 -28.49 40.65
CA ILE A 5 -14.24 -28.69 39.20
C ILE A 5 -14.75 -27.42 38.49
N SER A 6 -15.78 -26.76 39.03
CA SER A 6 -16.29 -25.50 38.44
C SER A 6 -15.28 -24.36 38.52
N LEU A 7 -14.49 -24.27 39.61
CA LEU A 7 -13.43 -23.27 39.78
C LEU A 7 -12.27 -23.51 38.79
N SER A 8 -11.86 -24.76 38.57
CA SER A 8 -10.82 -25.10 37.60
C SER A 8 -11.25 -24.83 36.15
N ILE A 9 -12.51 -25.08 35.80
CA ILE A 9 -13.02 -24.78 34.46
C ILE A 9 -13.03 -23.26 34.22
N LEU A 10 -13.45 -22.47 35.22
CA LEU A 10 -13.46 -21.01 35.11
C LEU A 10 -12.05 -20.43 34.95
N SER A 11 -11.06 -20.94 35.70
CA SER A 11 -9.68 -20.48 35.57
C SER A 11 -9.09 -20.79 34.19
N VAL A 12 -9.37 -21.97 33.64
CA VAL A 12 -8.91 -22.36 32.31
C VAL A 12 -9.54 -21.47 31.23
N LEU A 13 -10.84 -21.17 31.34
CA LEU A 13 -11.53 -20.25 30.42
C LEU A 13 -10.93 -18.85 30.46
N ILE A 14 -10.66 -18.30 31.65
CA ILE A 14 -10.05 -16.97 31.79
C ILE A 14 -8.68 -16.93 31.13
N VAL A 15 -7.82 -17.92 31.40
CA VAL A 15 -6.50 -18.01 30.77
C VAL A 15 -6.61 -18.16 29.24
N PHE A 16 -7.58 -18.95 28.76
CA PHE A 16 -7.83 -19.11 27.33
C PHE A 16 -8.24 -17.79 26.67
N PHE A 17 -9.16 -17.03 27.27
CA PHE A 17 -9.58 -15.73 26.72
C PHE A 17 -8.47 -14.68 26.76
N ILE A 18 -7.64 -14.65 27.81
CA ILE A 18 -6.49 -13.75 27.88
C ILE A 18 -5.46 -14.13 26.81
N ALA A 19 -5.13 -15.41 26.67
CA ALA A 19 -4.22 -15.88 25.63
C ALA A 19 -4.78 -15.58 24.24
N ALA A 20 -6.06 -15.89 24.00
CA ALA A 20 -6.72 -15.60 22.74
C ALA A 20 -6.67 -14.10 22.42
N GLY A 21 -6.91 -13.21 23.39
CA GLY A 21 -6.78 -11.76 23.20
C GLY A 21 -5.36 -11.29 22.91
N LEU A 22 -4.34 -11.88 23.57
CA LEU A 22 -2.93 -11.56 23.31
C LEU A 22 -2.45 -12.06 21.93
N PHE A 23 -3.04 -13.13 21.42
CA PHE A 23 -2.74 -13.68 20.09
C PHE A 23 -3.74 -13.23 19.02
N TYR A 24 -4.76 -12.45 19.38
CA TYR A 24 -5.73 -11.92 18.43
C TYR A 24 -5.08 -10.79 17.65
N LYS A 25 -4.55 -11.10 16.47
CA LYS A 25 -4.10 -10.09 15.53
C LYS A 25 -5.32 -9.54 14.79
N PRO A 26 -5.59 -8.23 14.84
CA PRO A 26 -6.65 -7.64 14.03
C PRO A 26 -6.39 -8.00 12.57
N SER A 27 -7.37 -8.63 11.94
CA SER A 27 -7.37 -8.81 10.49
C SER A 27 -7.36 -7.42 9.87
N THR A 28 -6.46 -7.20 8.91
CA THR A 28 -6.55 -6.05 8.02
C THR A 28 -7.96 -6.02 7.41
N HIS A 29 -8.70 -4.93 7.59
CA HIS A 29 -10.08 -4.83 7.10
C HIS A 29 -10.06 -4.34 5.66
N TYR A 30 -10.32 -5.25 4.73
CA TYR A 30 -10.54 -4.94 3.31
C TYR A 30 -12.03 -4.64 3.05
N PRO A 31 -12.36 -3.81 2.05
CA PRO A 31 -11.45 -3.07 1.17
C PRO A 31 -10.90 -1.81 1.85
N PHE A 32 -9.80 -1.29 1.32
CA PHE A 32 -9.23 -0.03 1.79
C PHE A 32 -8.77 0.85 0.66
N LYS A 33 -8.82 2.15 0.95
CA LYS A 33 -8.46 3.22 0.03
C LYS A 33 -7.52 4.20 0.72
N CYS A 34 -6.47 4.57 -0.01
CA CYS A 34 -5.56 5.64 0.33
C CYS A 34 -5.56 6.64 -0.80
N TYR A 35 -5.64 7.91 -0.46
CA TYR A 35 -5.59 8.97 -1.46
C TYR A 35 -4.70 10.09 -0.96
N GLY A 36 -3.80 10.54 -1.82
CA GLY A 36 -2.85 11.59 -1.50
C GLY A 36 -2.36 12.33 -2.73
N PHE A 37 -1.62 13.39 -2.48
CA PHE A 37 -0.87 14.12 -3.50
C PHE A 37 0.62 13.93 -3.21
N ILE A 38 1.38 13.65 -4.26
CA ILE A 38 2.82 13.48 -4.21
C ILE A 38 3.47 14.55 -5.10
N GLU A 39 4.56 15.10 -4.59
CA GLU A 39 5.43 16.01 -5.32
C GLU A 39 6.85 15.43 -5.25
N TYR A 40 7.44 15.18 -6.42
CA TYR A 40 8.81 14.67 -6.52
C TYR A 40 9.63 15.57 -7.43
N ASN A 41 10.85 15.87 -7.00
CA ASN A 41 11.88 16.54 -7.78
C ASN A 41 13.03 15.55 -7.99
N LEU A 42 13.06 14.92 -9.16
CA LEU A 42 13.99 13.85 -9.52
C LEU A 42 14.92 14.31 -10.65
N VAL A 43 15.92 13.47 -10.96
CA VAL A 43 16.86 13.72 -12.06
C VAL A 43 16.92 12.50 -12.97
N LEU A 44 16.75 12.72 -14.27
CA LEU A 44 16.91 11.72 -15.33
C LEU A 44 17.88 12.25 -16.37
N ASP A 45 18.98 11.55 -16.63
CA ASP A 45 20.01 11.94 -17.62
C ASP A 45 20.47 13.41 -17.49
N ASN A 46 20.75 13.85 -16.25
CA ASN A 46 21.10 15.24 -15.88
C ASN A 46 20.01 16.29 -16.16
N LYS A 47 18.77 15.89 -16.43
CA LYS A 47 17.63 16.77 -16.57
C LYS A 47 16.72 16.65 -15.36
N GLU A 48 16.22 17.79 -14.90
CA GLU A 48 15.24 17.83 -13.82
C GLU A 48 13.88 17.28 -14.28
N VAL A 49 13.29 16.46 -13.43
CA VAL A 49 11.95 15.90 -13.59
C VAL A 49 11.13 16.29 -12.37
N GLN A 50 10.11 17.12 -12.58
CA GLN A 50 9.17 17.48 -11.51
C GLN A 50 7.85 16.74 -11.72
N LEU A 51 7.41 15.97 -10.73
CA LEU A 51 6.15 15.23 -10.77
C LEU A 51 5.19 15.83 -9.75
N ASN A 52 3.99 16.19 -10.20
CA ASN A 52 2.89 16.66 -9.36
C ASN A 52 1.68 15.78 -9.60
N LEU A 53 1.52 14.73 -8.79
CA LEU A 53 0.57 13.65 -9.04
C LEU A 53 -0.40 13.47 -7.88
N SER A 54 -1.65 13.20 -8.20
CA SER A 54 -2.57 12.51 -7.30
C SER A 54 -2.29 11.01 -7.35
N GLN A 55 -2.36 10.36 -6.19
CA GLN A 55 -2.17 8.94 -6.01
C GLN A 55 -3.39 8.34 -5.30
N ASP A 56 -3.96 7.29 -5.87
CA ASP A 56 -5.08 6.52 -5.29
C ASP A 56 -4.66 5.05 -5.22
N ILE A 57 -4.46 4.54 -4.01
CA ILE A 57 -4.17 3.13 -3.74
C ILE A 57 -5.45 2.48 -3.24
N ARG A 58 -5.87 1.39 -3.88
CA ARG A 58 -7.03 0.60 -3.46
C ARG A 58 -6.66 -0.85 -3.37
N LEU A 59 -6.75 -1.45 -2.19
CA LEU A 59 -6.66 -2.90 -2.08
C LEU A 59 -8.06 -3.44 -1.82
N TYR A 60 -8.48 -4.36 -2.70
CA TYR A 60 -9.84 -4.89 -2.70
C TYR A 60 -9.98 -6.07 -1.73
N ASP A 61 -8.91 -6.86 -1.63
CA ASP A 61 -8.79 -8.02 -0.75
C ASP A 61 -7.31 -8.30 -0.46
N ASP A 62 -7.04 -9.38 0.27
CA ASP A 62 -5.69 -9.83 0.62
C ASP A 62 -4.84 -10.26 -0.57
N LYS A 63 -5.34 -10.21 -1.81
CA LYS A 63 -4.69 -10.71 -3.03
C LYS A 63 -4.59 -9.69 -4.16
N THR A 64 -5.45 -8.68 -4.18
CA THR A 64 -5.66 -7.82 -5.34
C THR A 64 -5.83 -6.36 -4.96
N GLY A 65 -5.42 -5.50 -5.87
CA GLY A 65 -5.55 -4.06 -5.70
C GLY A 65 -5.11 -3.29 -6.93
N GLU A 66 -5.08 -1.98 -6.81
CA GLU A 66 -4.54 -1.08 -7.81
C GLU A 66 -3.90 0.15 -7.21
N ILE A 67 -2.93 0.71 -7.93
CA ILE A 67 -2.36 2.03 -7.67
C ILE A 67 -2.60 2.87 -8.91
N SER A 68 -3.29 3.99 -8.74
CA SER A 68 -3.55 4.94 -9.82
C SER A 68 -2.80 6.24 -9.57
N PHE A 69 -2.14 6.73 -10.60
CA PHE A 69 -1.45 8.01 -10.58
C PHE A 69 -2.03 8.90 -11.67
N SER A 70 -2.32 10.16 -11.33
CA SER A 70 -2.82 11.14 -12.30
C SER A 70 -2.32 12.54 -11.97
N GLY A 71 -1.77 13.25 -12.95
CA GLY A 71 -1.31 14.62 -12.74
C GLY A 71 -0.46 15.17 -13.87
N ARG A 72 0.48 16.03 -13.51
CA ARG A 72 1.38 16.73 -14.44
C ARG A 72 2.82 16.35 -14.16
N VAL A 73 3.61 16.29 -15.22
CA VAL A 73 5.04 16.05 -15.17
C VAL A 73 5.73 17.12 -16.00
N MET A 74 6.72 17.79 -15.42
CA MET A 74 7.62 18.69 -16.14
C MET A 74 8.94 17.98 -16.37
N TYR A 75 9.30 17.79 -17.64
CA TYR A 75 10.54 17.15 -18.06
C TYR A 75 11.02 17.80 -19.36
N ASP A 76 12.31 18.15 -19.43
CA ASP A 76 12.93 18.75 -20.63
C ASP A 76 12.17 20.00 -21.14
N ASN A 77 11.78 20.89 -20.20
CA ASN A 77 10.94 22.07 -20.45
C ASN A 77 9.56 21.79 -21.09
N ARG A 78 9.08 20.54 -21.04
CA ARG A 78 7.75 20.14 -21.52
C ARG A 78 6.88 19.76 -20.35
N ASN A 79 5.62 20.17 -20.39
CA ASN A 79 4.61 19.75 -19.43
C ASN A 79 3.73 18.66 -20.05
N THR A 80 3.82 17.45 -19.51
CA THR A 80 3.06 16.27 -19.94
C THR A 80 1.96 15.93 -18.94
N VAL A 81 0.96 15.21 -19.44
CA VAL A 81 -0.08 14.58 -18.62
C VAL A 81 0.42 13.18 -18.29
N PHE A 82 0.38 12.84 -17.01
CA PHE A 82 0.65 11.50 -16.51
C PHE A 82 -0.66 10.90 -16.01
N ASN A 83 -1.01 9.71 -16.51
CA ASN A 83 -2.20 9.00 -16.08
C ASN A 83 -2.04 7.51 -16.33
N ARG A 84 -1.62 6.80 -15.27
CA ARG A 84 -1.34 5.36 -15.32
C ARG A 84 -1.93 4.66 -14.12
N LYS A 85 -2.37 3.42 -14.36
CA LYS A 85 -2.89 2.52 -13.34
C LYS A 85 -2.08 1.23 -13.32
N ILE A 86 -1.65 0.81 -12.14
CA ILE A 86 -0.93 -0.42 -11.89
C ILE A 86 -1.91 -1.39 -11.23
N MET A 87 -2.16 -2.54 -11.86
CA MET A 87 -2.98 -3.59 -11.28
C MET A 87 -2.10 -4.57 -10.51
N LEU A 88 -2.48 -4.85 -9.27
CA LEU A 88 -1.76 -5.70 -8.33
C LEU A 88 -2.46 -7.06 -8.20
N THR A 89 -1.65 -8.12 -8.04
CA THR A 89 -2.13 -9.49 -7.82
C THR A 89 -1.13 -10.25 -6.95
N ASN A 90 -1.55 -11.42 -6.45
CA ASN A 90 -0.69 -12.40 -5.78
C ASN A 90 0.12 -11.77 -4.64
N THR A 91 -0.56 -11.51 -3.53
CA THR A 91 0.09 -10.97 -2.34
C THR A 91 0.79 -12.06 -1.55
N SER A 92 1.98 -11.74 -1.05
CA SER A 92 2.63 -12.47 0.03
C SER A 92 2.90 -11.53 1.19
N ARG A 93 2.51 -11.92 2.39
CA ARG A 93 2.86 -11.19 3.61
C ARG A 93 4.34 -11.46 3.92
N LEU A 94 5.15 -10.41 4.03
CA LEU A 94 6.58 -10.53 4.33
C LEU A 94 6.84 -10.46 5.84
N ASP A 95 6.12 -9.58 6.53
CA ASP A 95 6.09 -9.48 7.99
C ASP A 95 4.68 -9.05 8.45
N GLU A 96 4.52 -8.63 9.70
CA GLU A 96 3.20 -8.29 10.25
C GLU A 96 2.47 -7.18 9.47
N ASP A 97 3.22 -6.15 9.04
CA ASP A 97 2.69 -4.93 8.45
C ASP A 97 3.02 -4.83 6.95
N THR A 98 3.97 -5.61 6.45
CA THR A 98 4.48 -5.54 5.08
C THR A 98 3.81 -6.55 4.14
N LEU A 99 3.17 -6.03 3.10
CA LEU A 99 2.60 -6.81 2.01
C LEU A 99 3.44 -6.64 0.74
N LYS A 100 3.72 -7.75 0.06
CA LYS A 100 4.36 -7.76 -1.25
C LYS A 100 3.36 -8.18 -2.32
N PHE A 101 3.12 -7.31 -3.28
CA PHE A 101 2.25 -7.56 -4.44
C PHE A 101 3.06 -7.78 -5.71
N THR A 102 2.53 -8.61 -6.60
CA THR A 102 3.02 -8.73 -7.98
C THR A 102 2.31 -7.73 -8.88
N ILE A 103 3.06 -7.04 -9.74
CA ILE A 103 2.49 -6.18 -10.77
C ILE A 103 1.92 -7.07 -11.88
N LYS A 104 0.59 -7.10 -12.00
CA LYS A 104 -0.11 -7.83 -13.06
C LYS A 104 0.03 -7.14 -14.42
N LYS A 105 -0.19 -5.82 -14.43
CA LYS A 105 -0.02 -4.96 -15.60
C LYS A 105 -0.06 -3.49 -15.22
N THR A 106 0.54 -2.65 -16.06
CA THR A 106 0.35 -1.21 -16.05
C THR A 106 -0.51 -0.81 -17.25
N VAL A 107 -1.51 0.04 -17.01
CA VAL A 107 -2.42 0.57 -18.02
C VAL A 107 -2.15 2.07 -18.15
N LYS A 108 -1.73 2.49 -19.34
CA LYS A 108 -1.53 3.90 -19.71
C LYS A 108 -2.82 4.46 -20.30
N SER A 109 -3.30 5.59 -19.77
CA SER A 109 -4.47 6.29 -20.33
C SER A 109 -4.16 6.84 -21.73
N LEU A 110 -5.20 7.00 -22.57
CA LEU A 110 -5.07 7.68 -23.87
C LEU A 110 -4.63 9.14 -23.74
N SER A 111 -4.90 9.76 -22.60
CA SER A 111 -4.47 11.14 -22.30
C SER A 111 -3.05 11.24 -21.76
N ASP A 112 -2.41 10.12 -21.42
CA ASP A 112 -1.03 10.12 -20.91
C ASP A 112 -0.07 10.27 -22.09
N ASN A 113 0.67 11.38 -22.08
CA ASN A 113 1.74 11.66 -23.03
C ASN A 113 3.11 11.80 -22.36
N THR A 114 3.25 11.30 -21.13
CA THR A 114 4.52 11.24 -20.43
C THR A 114 5.34 10.05 -20.95
N PRO A 115 6.65 10.26 -21.24
CA PRO A 115 7.58 9.20 -21.60
C PRO A 115 7.68 8.05 -20.58
N ASP A 116 8.03 6.85 -21.05
CA ASP A 116 8.08 5.65 -20.20
C ASP A 116 9.33 5.59 -19.31
N ASP A 117 10.43 6.23 -19.70
CA ASP A 117 11.63 6.43 -18.88
C ASP A 117 11.32 7.25 -17.61
N VAL A 118 10.54 8.32 -17.74
CA VAL A 118 10.07 9.11 -16.59
C VAL A 118 9.12 8.30 -15.70
N TYR A 119 8.28 7.44 -16.28
CA TYR A 119 7.47 6.50 -15.50
C TYR A 119 8.34 5.51 -14.73
N ASN A 120 9.36 4.93 -15.37
CA ASN A 120 10.25 3.98 -14.71
C ASN A 120 11.00 4.64 -13.55
N LEU A 121 11.44 5.89 -13.71
CA LEU A 121 12.05 6.67 -12.64
C LEU A 121 11.09 6.83 -11.43
N LEU A 122 9.82 7.13 -11.66
CA LEU A 122 8.83 7.14 -10.57
C LEU A 122 8.71 5.76 -9.91
N MET A 123 8.71 4.70 -10.71
CA MET A 123 8.56 3.34 -10.20
C MET A 123 9.74 2.89 -9.33
N ASP A 124 10.94 3.41 -9.54
CA ASP A 124 12.10 3.13 -8.70
C ASP A 124 11.88 3.55 -7.23
N GLU A 125 10.96 4.50 -6.97
CA GLU A 125 10.55 4.90 -5.61
C GLU A 125 9.58 3.93 -4.91
N TYR A 126 8.93 3.03 -5.68
CA TYR A 126 7.89 2.13 -5.17
C TYR A 126 8.26 0.64 -5.26
N VAL A 127 9.17 0.30 -6.17
CA VAL A 127 9.39 -1.08 -6.61
C VAL A 127 10.61 -1.66 -5.91
N ALA A 128 10.38 -2.67 -5.07
CA ALA A 128 11.46 -3.42 -4.42
C ALA A 128 12.23 -4.33 -5.39
N SER A 129 11.61 -4.72 -6.50
CA SER A 129 12.22 -5.42 -7.65
C SER A 129 11.31 -5.30 -8.87
N GLN A 130 11.83 -5.37 -10.10
CA GLN A 130 11.16 -5.03 -11.38
C GLN A 130 9.67 -5.45 -11.59
N HIS A 131 9.13 -6.40 -10.82
CA HIS A 131 7.76 -6.90 -10.95
C HIS A 131 6.96 -6.90 -9.66
N THR A 132 7.49 -6.32 -8.56
CA THR A 132 6.84 -6.39 -7.25
C THR A 132 6.87 -5.05 -6.51
N ILE A 133 5.76 -4.75 -5.83
CA ILE A 133 5.60 -3.56 -4.99
C ILE A 133 5.48 -4.03 -3.54
N GLN A 134 6.22 -3.38 -2.65
CA GLN A 134 6.08 -3.55 -1.21
C GLN A 134 5.27 -2.40 -0.65
N ILE A 135 4.27 -2.73 0.16
CA ILE A 135 3.36 -1.81 0.80
C ILE A 135 3.35 -2.17 2.27
N ASP A 136 3.81 -1.24 3.09
CA ASP A 136 3.79 -1.37 4.54
C ASP A 136 2.49 -0.72 5.01
N LEU A 137 1.70 -1.46 5.79
CA LEU A 137 0.34 -1.12 6.18
C LEU A 137 0.23 -1.18 7.70
N ILE A 138 0.37 -0.02 8.33
CA ILE A 138 0.43 0.09 9.79
C ILE A 138 -0.90 0.65 10.29
N GLU A 139 -1.60 -0.09 11.14
CA GLU A 139 -2.82 0.40 11.80
C GLU A 139 -2.42 1.37 12.92
N ILE A 140 -2.88 2.62 12.84
CA ILE A 140 -2.59 3.64 13.87
C ILE A 140 -3.66 3.63 14.96
N VAL A 141 -4.92 3.59 14.52
CA VAL A 141 -6.10 3.39 15.36
C VAL A 141 -7.10 2.53 14.60
N SER A 142 -8.05 1.92 15.31
CA SER A 142 -9.03 1.03 14.69
C SER A 142 -9.70 1.69 13.47
N GLY A 143 -9.52 1.11 12.29
CA GLY A 143 -10.11 1.62 11.05
C GLY A 143 -9.31 2.70 10.30
N LEU A 144 -8.11 3.06 10.79
CA LEU A 144 -7.19 3.99 10.14
C LEU A 144 -5.80 3.40 10.03
N TRP A 145 -5.28 3.35 8.80
CA TRP A 145 -3.96 2.84 8.49
C TRP A 145 -3.09 3.92 7.86
N VAL A 146 -1.79 3.77 7.99
CA VAL A 146 -0.82 4.48 7.15
C VAL A 146 -0.19 3.49 6.19
N ILE A 147 -0.10 3.90 4.93
CA ILE A 147 0.63 3.19 3.89
C ILE A 147 1.92 3.93 3.56
N GLY A 148 2.98 3.16 3.32
CA GLY A 148 4.07 3.61 2.47
C GLY A 148 4.88 2.47 1.87
N SER A 149 5.98 2.84 1.24
CA SER A 149 6.98 1.94 0.69
C SER A 149 8.21 1.90 1.60
N PRO A 150 9.10 0.90 1.47
CA PRO A 150 10.35 0.84 2.24
C PRO A 150 11.22 2.10 2.17
N THR A 151 11.05 2.92 1.13
CA THR A 151 11.86 4.12 0.84
C THR A 151 11.09 5.43 0.97
N SER A 152 9.75 5.41 0.98
CA SER A 152 8.93 6.63 1.06
C SER A 152 7.51 6.33 1.61
N PHE A 153 7.22 6.88 2.78
CA PHE A 153 5.88 6.94 3.39
C PHE A 153 5.38 8.38 3.25
N ILE A 154 4.09 8.70 3.12
CA ILE A 154 3.13 8.79 4.23
C ILE A 154 1.76 9.11 3.59
N MET A 155 0.92 8.11 3.32
CA MET A 155 -0.48 8.35 2.98
C MET A 155 -1.39 7.76 4.06
N ILE A 156 -2.39 8.54 4.48
CA ILE A 156 -3.43 8.07 5.40
C ILE A 156 -4.47 7.31 4.59
N CYS A 157 -4.86 6.14 5.10
CA CYS A 157 -5.78 5.21 4.49
C CYS A 157 -6.98 4.97 5.38
N GLN A 158 -8.13 4.74 4.75
CA GLN A 158 -9.38 4.41 5.43
C GLN A 158 -10.01 3.16 4.80
N ALA A 159 -10.53 2.27 5.65
CA ALA A 159 -11.38 1.17 5.20
C ALA A 159 -12.79 1.69 4.89
N TYR A 160 -13.48 1.08 3.91
CA TYR A 160 -14.80 1.52 3.46
C TYR A 160 -15.72 0.36 3.10
#